data_AF-A0A832DSW9-F1
#
_entry.id   AF-A0A832DSW9-F1
#
_cell.length_a   1.000
_cell.length_b   1.000
_cell.length_c   1.000
_cell.angle_alpha   90.00
_cell.angle_beta   90.00
_cell.angle_gamma   90.00
#
_symmetry.space_group_name_H-M   'P 1'
#
loop_
_entity.id
_entity.type
_entity.pdbx_description
1 polymer ?
#
loop_
_entity_poly.entity_id
_entity_poly.type
_entity_poly.pdbx_seq_one_letter_code
_entity_poly.pdbx_strand_id
1 'polypeptide(L)'
;MEYILQRAEKAGKEVYEKVREIIEEGRSRGSLKLEGFEKKVKVGGREHVVKVIGGGAEFDKSEGGKPLLIIRITAEVDGVRREYKITYSRHVRTNKAEGRAAARADAPGGRKADAERLSALVEALTGRRPRVYRMRDGTIIIMCFRKHLDGFKRYAELADVIERWLEETSRR
;
A
#
# COMPACT_ATOMS: atom_id res chain seq x y z
N MET A 1 23.40 2.99 -17.62
CA MET A 1 21.98 3.28 -17.28
C MET A 1 21.30 4.12 -18.35
N GLU A 2 21.96 5.18 -18.85
CA GLU A 2 21.49 5.98 -20.01
C GLU A 2 21.15 5.17 -21.26
N TYR A 3 21.92 4.12 -21.57
CA TYR A 3 21.69 3.30 -22.76
C TYR A 3 20.36 2.52 -22.76
N ILE A 4 19.84 2.13 -21.58
CA ILE A 4 18.59 1.36 -21.46
C ILE A 4 17.37 2.29 -21.65
N LEU A 5 17.41 3.48 -21.06
CA LEU A 5 16.37 4.51 -21.25
C LEU A 5 16.36 5.04 -22.68
N GLN A 6 17.53 5.27 -23.29
CA GLN A 6 17.63 5.66 -24.70
C GLN A 6 17.06 4.60 -25.66
N ARG A 7 17.27 3.31 -25.37
CA ARG A 7 16.64 2.23 -26.14
C ARG A 7 15.12 2.18 -25.95
N ALA A 8 14.65 2.42 -24.72
CA ALA A 8 13.23 2.43 -24.40
C ALA A 8 12.48 3.61 -25.03
N GLU A 9 13.13 4.78 -25.10
CA GLU A 9 12.61 5.98 -25.80
C GLU A 9 12.40 5.70 -27.30
N LYS A 10 13.38 5.04 -27.93
CA LYS A 10 13.28 4.60 -29.34
C LYS A 10 12.23 3.51 -29.56
N ALA A 11 11.92 2.70 -28.54
CA ALA A 11 10.91 1.65 -28.61
C ALA A 11 9.47 2.16 -28.39
N GLY A 12 9.32 3.45 -28.05
CA GLY A 12 8.04 4.13 -27.87
C GLY A 12 7.81 4.60 -26.43
N LYS A 13 7.02 5.67 -26.30
CA LYS A 13 6.76 6.37 -25.03
C LYS A 13 6.25 5.42 -23.92
N GLU A 14 5.42 4.45 -24.28
CA GLU A 14 4.89 3.47 -23.32
C GLU A 14 5.97 2.52 -22.78
N VAL A 15 6.95 2.15 -23.61
CA VAL A 15 8.10 1.33 -23.20
C VAL A 15 9.09 2.17 -22.37
N TYR A 16 9.30 3.43 -22.75
CA TYR A 16 10.11 4.38 -21.98
C TYR A 16 9.57 4.59 -20.57
N GLU A 17 8.28 4.90 -20.43
CA GLU A 17 7.63 5.08 -19.12
C GLU A 17 7.76 3.81 -18.28
N LYS A 18 7.53 2.63 -18.88
CA LYS A 18 7.64 1.35 -18.18
C LYS A 18 9.07 1.03 -17.73
N VAL A 19 10.06 1.29 -18.56
CA VAL A 19 11.48 1.07 -18.22
C VAL A 19 11.97 2.08 -17.20
N ARG A 20 11.52 3.32 -17.27
CA ARG A 20 11.79 4.35 -16.25
C ARG A 20 11.16 3.98 -14.91
N GLU A 21 9.90 3.53 -14.91
CA GLU A 21 9.20 3.05 -13.71
C GLU A 21 9.95 1.85 -13.11
N ILE A 22 10.42 0.89 -13.93
CA ILE A 22 11.23 -0.25 -13.46
C ILE A 22 12.59 0.18 -12.88
N ILE A 23 13.26 1.17 -13.47
CA ILE A 23 14.55 1.66 -13.00
C ILE A 23 14.39 2.46 -11.70
N GLU A 24 13.39 3.35 -11.61
CA GLU A 24 13.05 4.05 -10.37
C GLU A 24 12.60 3.07 -9.29
N GLU A 25 11.78 2.07 -9.63
CA GLU A 25 11.36 1.01 -8.71
C GLU A 25 12.54 0.18 -8.22
N GLY A 26 13.43 -0.27 -9.11
CA GLY A 26 14.61 -1.08 -8.76
C GLY A 26 15.64 -0.32 -7.94
N ARG A 27 15.78 0.99 -8.15
CA ARG A 27 16.68 1.86 -7.39
C ARG A 27 16.12 2.29 -6.03
N SER A 28 14.80 2.15 -5.81
CA SER A 28 14.11 2.63 -4.62
C SER A 28 13.58 1.52 -3.68
N ARG A 29 13.64 0.24 -4.07
CA ARG A 29 13.21 -0.88 -3.21
C ARG A 29 14.01 -0.89 -1.90
N GLY A 30 13.30 -0.90 -0.78
CA GLY A 30 13.90 -0.89 0.56
C GLY A 30 14.82 0.29 0.87
N SER A 31 14.80 1.35 0.05
CA SER A 31 15.69 2.52 0.23
C SER A 31 15.11 3.57 1.18
N LEU A 32 13.77 3.59 1.31
CA LEU A 32 13.06 4.51 2.18
C LEU A 32 12.82 3.87 3.55
N LYS A 33 12.70 4.71 4.57
CA LYS A 33 12.20 4.31 5.89
C LYS A 33 10.78 4.81 6.07
N LEU A 34 9.95 4.02 6.76
CA LEU A 34 8.62 4.44 7.20
C LEU A 34 8.73 5.53 8.27
N GLU A 35 9.59 5.31 9.25
CA GLU A 35 9.76 6.26 10.35
C GLU A 35 10.28 7.61 9.83
N GLY A 36 9.63 8.69 10.25
CA GLY A 36 9.97 10.05 9.82
C GLY A 36 9.43 10.43 8.45
N PHE A 37 8.67 9.55 7.77
CA PHE A 37 7.99 9.91 6.53
C PHE A 37 6.88 10.93 6.81
N GLU A 38 6.92 12.07 6.10
CA GLU A 38 5.88 13.08 6.13
C GLU A 38 5.50 13.51 4.70
N LYS A 39 4.20 13.58 4.41
CA LYS A 39 3.71 14.02 3.10
C LYS A 39 2.30 14.59 3.17
N LYS A 40 2.05 15.64 2.38
CA LYS A 40 0.70 16.16 2.11
C LYS A 40 0.10 15.48 0.89
N VAL A 41 -1.16 15.06 1.00
CA VAL A 41 -1.93 14.47 -0.11
C VAL A 41 -3.36 14.96 -0.11
N LYS A 42 -3.99 15.01 -1.28
CA LYS A 42 -5.38 15.47 -1.41
C LYS A 42 -6.35 14.30 -1.58
N VAL A 43 -7.09 13.94 -0.54
CA VAL A 43 -8.13 12.87 -0.58
C VAL A 43 -9.49 13.48 -0.28
N GLY A 44 -10.55 12.98 -0.91
CA GLY A 44 -11.92 13.46 -0.62
C GLY A 44 -12.15 14.95 -0.92
N GLY A 45 -11.29 15.59 -1.73
CA GLY A 45 -11.37 17.02 -2.03
C GLY A 45 -10.63 17.92 -1.03
N ARG A 46 -10.09 17.37 0.07
CA ARG A 46 -9.31 18.10 1.08
C ARG A 46 -7.87 17.62 1.16
N GLU A 47 -7.00 18.48 1.66
CA GLU A 47 -5.61 18.11 1.95
C GLU A 47 -5.51 17.41 3.31
N HIS A 48 -4.64 16.40 3.36
CA HIS A 48 -4.31 15.63 4.55
C HIS A 48 -2.81 15.69 4.78
N VAL A 49 -2.41 15.92 6.03
CA VAL A 49 -1.01 15.81 6.46
C VAL A 49 -0.82 14.42 7.05
N VAL A 50 0.06 13.62 6.45
CA VAL A 50 0.39 12.26 6.89
C VAL A 50 1.79 12.26 7.48
N LYS A 51 1.93 11.78 8.71
CA LYS A 51 3.21 11.56 9.40
C LYS A 51 3.29 10.12 9.88
N VAL A 52 4.27 9.36 9.42
CA VAL A 52 4.44 7.96 9.82
C VAL A 52 5.42 7.88 10.98
N ILE A 53 4.97 7.21 12.04
CA ILE A 53 5.73 6.97 13.27
C ILE A 53 6.53 5.68 13.13
N GLY A 54 5.98 4.67 12.47
CA GLY A 54 6.65 3.41 12.21
C GLY A 54 5.69 2.36 11.70
N GLY A 55 6.19 1.16 11.46
CA GLY A 55 5.37 0.06 10.98
C GLY A 55 6.22 -1.15 10.61
N GLY A 56 5.54 -2.21 10.20
CA GLY A 56 6.16 -3.44 9.79
C GLY A 56 5.18 -4.34 9.04
N ALA A 57 5.71 -5.42 8.52
CA ALA A 57 4.94 -6.48 7.89
C ALA A 57 5.25 -7.82 8.54
N GLU A 58 4.25 -8.68 8.63
CA GLU A 58 4.36 -10.03 9.19
C GLU A 58 3.57 -11.04 8.35
N PHE A 59 3.99 -12.30 8.44
CA PHE A 59 3.25 -13.44 7.90
C PHE A 59 2.24 -13.95 8.92
N ASP A 60 1.07 -14.29 8.45
CA ASP A 60 0.06 -14.99 9.25
C ASP A 60 -0.60 -16.09 8.40
N LYS A 61 -1.42 -16.93 9.02
CA LYS A 61 -2.23 -17.92 8.33
C LYS A 61 -3.69 -17.66 8.66
N SER A 62 -4.53 -17.65 7.64
CA SER A 62 -5.99 -17.71 7.86
C SER A 62 -6.37 -19.03 8.55
N GLU A 63 -7.57 -19.11 9.13
CA GLU A 63 -8.11 -20.37 9.70
C GLU A 63 -8.02 -21.57 8.74
N GLY A 64 -8.10 -21.34 7.43
CA GLY A 64 -7.92 -22.37 6.40
C GLY A 64 -6.47 -22.66 6.00
N GLY A 65 -5.48 -22.26 6.80
CA GLY A 65 -4.04 -22.44 6.54
C GLY A 65 -3.47 -21.55 5.43
N LYS A 66 -4.29 -20.73 4.77
CA LYS A 66 -3.83 -19.87 3.65
C LYS A 66 -2.91 -18.77 4.16
N PRO A 67 -1.74 -18.55 3.54
CA PRO A 67 -0.80 -17.51 3.94
C PRO A 67 -1.39 -16.11 3.72
N LEU A 68 -1.28 -15.27 4.75
CA LEU A 68 -1.67 -13.88 4.77
C LEU A 68 -0.43 -13.02 4.99
N LEU A 69 -0.47 -11.81 4.44
CA LEU A 69 0.49 -10.77 4.72
C LEU A 69 -0.22 -9.67 5.50
N ILE A 70 0.23 -9.39 6.70
CA ILE A 70 -0.33 -8.33 7.54
C ILE A 70 0.66 -7.17 7.55
N ILE A 71 0.21 -6.00 7.13
CA ILE A 71 0.97 -4.75 7.20
C ILE A 71 0.35 -3.89 8.30
N ARG A 72 1.17 -3.46 9.26
CA ARG A 72 0.77 -2.52 10.32
C ARG A 72 1.59 -1.25 10.20
N ILE A 73 0.91 -0.11 10.13
CA ILE A 73 1.56 1.20 10.03
C ILE A 73 0.93 2.11 11.08
N THR A 74 1.76 2.62 11.99
CA THR A 74 1.38 3.65 12.94
C THR A 74 1.67 5.01 12.33
N ALA A 75 0.64 5.83 12.19
CA ALA A 75 0.73 7.14 11.60
C ALA A 75 -0.19 8.14 12.32
N GLU A 76 0.17 9.41 12.22
CA GLU A 76 -0.71 10.54 12.51
C GLU A 76 -1.23 11.10 11.18
N VAL A 77 -2.55 11.23 11.06
CA VAL A 77 -3.19 11.88 9.91
C VAL A 77 -4.14 12.94 10.42
N ASP A 78 -3.88 14.20 10.06
CA ASP A 78 -4.60 15.39 10.55
C ASP A 78 -4.68 15.46 12.09
N GLY A 79 -3.56 15.18 12.76
CA GLY A 79 -3.49 15.18 14.23
C GLY A 79 -4.10 13.95 14.90
N VAL A 80 -4.64 12.99 14.13
CA VAL A 80 -5.18 11.73 14.67
C VAL A 80 -4.15 10.62 14.55
N ARG A 81 -3.52 10.26 15.68
CA ARG A 81 -2.59 9.13 15.77
C ARG A 81 -3.32 7.80 15.80
N ARG A 82 -2.90 6.86 14.95
CA ARG A 82 -3.50 5.53 14.86
C ARG A 82 -2.60 4.49 14.21
N GLU A 83 -2.74 3.24 14.64
CA GLU A 83 -2.26 2.07 13.91
C GLU A 83 -3.30 1.57 12.90
N TYR A 84 -2.87 1.46 11.65
CA TYR A 84 -3.63 0.93 10.54
C TYR A 84 -3.13 -0.48 10.19
N LYS A 85 -4.07 -1.44 10.16
CA LYS A 85 -3.81 -2.83 9.77
C LYS A 85 -4.41 -3.09 8.39
N ILE A 86 -3.58 -3.54 7.44
CA ILE A 86 -3.98 -3.97 6.11
C ILE A 86 -3.62 -5.45 5.96
N THR A 87 -4.63 -6.29 5.73
CA THR A 87 -4.42 -7.73 5.54
C THR A 87 -4.51 -8.08 4.06
N TYR A 88 -3.40 -8.55 3.50
CA TYR A 88 -3.27 -9.09 2.16
C TYR A 88 -3.46 -10.59 2.11
N SER A 89 -4.16 -11.03 1.08
CA SER A 89 -4.42 -12.42 0.76
C SER A 89 -4.33 -12.63 -0.75
N ARG A 90 -4.26 -13.89 -1.19
CA ARG A 90 -4.40 -14.24 -2.60
C ARG A 90 -5.84 -14.60 -2.91
N HIS A 91 -6.39 -13.99 -3.95
CA HIS A 91 -7.70 -14.35 -4.45
C HIS A 91 -7.69 -15.79 -4.98
N VAL A 92 -8.58 -16.63 -4.47
CA VAL A 92 -8.55 -18.10 -4.67
C VAL A 92 -8.52 -18.51 -6.14
N ARG A 93 -9.28 -17.81 -7.00
CA ARG A 93 -9.44 -18.18 -8.42
C ARG A 93 -8.43 -17.50 -9.34
N THR A 94 -7.97 -16.30 -9.00
CA THR A 94 -7.21 -15.44 -9.93
C THR A 94 -5.78 -15.21 -9.47
N ASN A 95 -5.41 -15.71 -8.28
CA ASN A 95 -4.13 -15.49 -7.61
C ASN A 95 -3.73 -14.00 -7.44
N LYS A 96 -4.70 -13.08 -7.56
CA LYS A 96 -4.46 -11.64 -7.40
C LYS A 96 -4.20 -11.33 -5.94
N ALA A 97 -3.19 -10.49 -5.67
CA ALA A 97 -2.93 -9.98 -4.34
C ALA A 97 -3.95 -8.88 -3.98
N GLU A 98 -4.75 -9.13 -2.95
CA GLU A 98 -5.81 -8.24 -2.46
C GLU A 98 -5.63 -7.98 -0.97
N GLY A 99 -5.45 -6.70 -0.63
CA GLY A 99 -5.36 -6.15 0.71
C GLY A 99 -6.69 -5.54 1.13
N ARG A 100 -7.13 -5.83 2.34
CA ARG A 100 -8.36 -5.29 2.92
C ARG A 100 -8.07 -4.67 4.28
N ALA A 101 -8.69 -3.54 4.53
CA ALA A 101 -8.69 -2.88 5.82
C ALA A 101 -10.09 -2.33 6.09
N ALA A 102 -10.61 -2.58 7.29
CA ALA A 102 -11.90 -2.03 7.71
C ALA A 102 -11.69 -0.70 8.44
N ALA A 103 -12.50 0.30 8.09
CA ALA A 103 -12.54 1.54 8.85
C ALA A 103 -13.22 1.31 10.20
N ARG A 104 -12.62 1.81 11.28
CA ARG A 104 -13.16 1.59 12.63
C ARG A 104 -14.23 2.62 12.98
N ALA A 105 -15.23 2.15 13.72
CA ALA A 105 -16.39 2.93 14.12
C ALA A 105 -16.09 3.94 15.23
N ASP A 106 -15.22 3.55 16.15
CA ASP A 106 -14.75 4.28 17.33
C ASP A 106 -13.64 5.29 17.03
N ALA A 107 -13.20 5.38 15.77
CA ALA A 107 -12.24 6.38 15.34
C ALA A 107 -12.82 7.81 15.48
N PRO A 108 -12.00 8.83 15.79
CA PRO A 108 -12.45 10.21 15.77
C PRO A 108 -13.09 10.61 14.42
N GLY A 109 -14.33 11.11 14.44
CA GLY A 109 -15.11 11.39 13.23
C GLY A 109 -15.74 10.16 12.55
N GLY A 110 -15.70 8.99 13.19
CA GLY A 110 -16.35 7.76 12.77
C GLY A 110 -15.72 7.08 11.55
N ARG A 111 -16.41 6.05 11.04
CA ARG A 111 -15.92 5.18 9.94
C ARG A 111 -15.52 5.96 8.68
N LYS A 112 -16.28 6.99 8.30
CA LYS A 112 -16.02 7.76 7.06
C LYS A 112 -14.72 8.54 7.16
N ALA A 113 -14.52 9.28 8.25
CA ALA A 113 -13.30 10.05 8.46
C ALA A 113 -12.07 9.12 8.57
N ASP A 114 -12.25 7.95 9.18
CA ASP A 114 -11.19 6.96 9.29
C ASP A 114 -10.80 6.32 7.95
N ALA A 115 -11.78 5.98 7.13
CA ALA A 115 -11.53 5.46 5.78
C ALA A 115 -10.78 6.48 4.91
N GLU A 116 -11.10 7.76 5.07
CA GLU A 116 -10.44 8.85 4.37
C GLU A 116 -8.99 9.02 4.82
N ARG A 117 -8.73 9.02 6.14
CA ARG A 117 -7.35 9.08 6.68
C ARG A 117 -6.50 7.88 6.25
N LEU A 118 -7.08 6.67 6.27
CA LEU A 118 -6.37 5.49 5.75
C LEU A 118 -6.12 5.62 4.24
N SER A 119 -7.06 6.17 3.48
CA SER A 119 -6.87 6.39 2.04
C SER A 119 -5.75 7.41 1.77
N ALA A 120 -5.66 8.46 2.59
CA ALA A 120 -4.57 9.43 2.55
C ALA A 120 -3.22 8.79 2.88
N LEU A 121 -3.14 7.96 3.94
CA LEU A 121 -1.92 7.23 4.28
C LEU A 121 -1.45 6.34 3.11
N VAL A 122 -2.36 5.57 2.52
CA VAL A 122 -2.02 4.68 1.39
C VAL A 122 -1.58 5.50 0.16
N GLU A 123 -2.27 6.58 -0.18
CA GLU A 123 -1.86 7.44 -1.31
C GLU A 123 -0.52 8.12 -1.04
N ALA A 124 -0.27 8.58 0.18
CA ALA A 124 0.99 9.22 0.56
C ALA A 124 2.16 8.25 0.35
N LEU A 125 2.03 7.03 0.89
CA LEU A 125 3.09 6.04 0.87
C LEU A 125 3.30 5.40 -0.51
N THR A 126 2.24 5.21 -1.28
CA THR A 126 2.29 4.42 -2.53
C THR A 126 2.11 5.24 -3.80
N GLY A 127 1.68 6.50 -3.69
CA GLY A 127 1.27 7.33 -4.82
C GLY A 127 -0.01 6.87 -5.52
N ARG A 128 -0.71 5.87 -4.97
CA ARG A 128 -1.93 5.28 -5.56
C ARG A 128 -3.07 5.32 -4.55
N ARG A 129 -4.23 5.85 -4.96
CA ARG A 129 -5.45 5.80 -4.15
C ARG A 129 -6.02 4.39 -4.06
N PRO A 130 -6.35 3.91 -2.83
CA PRO A 130 -7.07 2.66 -2.67
C PRO A 130 -8.53 2.83 -3.08
N ARG A 131 -9.22 1.71 -3.30
CA ARG A 131 -10.67 1.72 -3.52
C ARG A 131 -11.40 1.66 -2.19
N VAL A 132 -12.47 2.43 -2.06
CA VAL A 132 -13.30 2.47 -0.84
C VAL A 132 -14.67 1.92 -1.17
N TYR A 133 -15.10 0.90 -0.41
CA TYR A 133 -16.41 0.26 -0.56
C TYR A 133 -17.21 0.46 0.72
N ARG A 134 -18.45 0.93 0.57
CA ARG A 134 -19.42 1.01 1.66
C ARG A 134 -20.38 -0.17 1.53
N MET A 135 -20.42 -1.00 2.56
CA MET A 135 -21.30 -2.15 2.68
C MET A 135 -22.67 -1.72 3.21
N ARG A 136 -23.68 -2.60 3.04
CA ARG A 136 -25.07 -2.34 3.46
C ARG A 136 -25.22 -2.16 4.98
N ASP A 137 -24.41 -2.87 5.75
CA ASP A 137 -24.33 -2.81 7.22
C ASP A 137 -23.60 -1.55 7.74
N GLY A 138 -23.19 -0.64 6.85
CA GLY A 138 -22.43 0.56 7.19
C GLY A 138 -20.92 0.33 7.37
N THR A 139 -20.42 -0.90 7.21
CA THR A 139 -18.99 -1.19 7.18
C THR A 139 -18.35 -0.50 5.98
N ILE A 140 -17.19 0.12 6.18
CA ILE A 140 -16.39 0.71 5.10
C ILE A 140 -15.10 -0.09 4.95
N ILE A 141 -14.89 -0.67 3.78
CA ILE A 141 -13.72 -1.47 3.45
C ILE A 141 -12.84 -0.71 2.45
N ILE A 142 -11.58 -0.55 2.82
CA ILE A 142 -10.53 -0.02 1.99
C ILE A 142 -9.84 -1.21 1.33
N MET A 143 -9.84 -1.24 0.00
CA MET A 143 -9.25 -2.30 -0.80
C MET A 143 -7.98 -1.81 -1.50
N CYS A 144 -6.88 -2.47 -1.19
CA CYS A 144 -5.57 -2.26 -1.77
C CYS A 144 -5.22 -3.44 -2.69
N PHE A 145 -4.78 -3.17 -3.90
CA PHE A 145 -4.30 -4.19 -4.85
C PHE A 145 -2.79 -4.20 -4.98
N ARG A 146 -2.28 -5.08 -5.87
CA ARG A 146 -0.87 -5.20 -6.24
C ARG A 146 -0.10 -3.88 -6.37
N LYS A 147 -0.66 -2.89 -7.09
CA LYS A 147 -0.04 -1.56 -7.26
C LYS A 147 0.31 -0.84 -5.94
N HIS A 148 -0.42 -1.10 -4.85
CA HIS A 148 -0.12 -0.53 -3.55
C HIS A 148 0.99 -1.32 -2.84
N LEU A 149 1.01 -2.66 -2.98
CA LEU A 149 2.15 -3.47 -2.52
C LEU A 149 3.46 -3.05 -3.19
N ASP A 150 3.42 -2.76 -4.48
CA ASP A 150 4.60 -2.28 -5.21
C ASP A 150 5.08 -0.92 -4.66
N GLY A 151 4.16 -0.04 -4.25
CA GLY A 151 4.51 1.17 -3.50
C GLY A 151 5.07 0.89 -2.10
N PHE A 152 4.47 -0.04 -1.35
CA PHE A 152 4.93 -0.39 0.00
C PHE A 152 6.31 -1.05 0.02
N LYS A 153 6.72 -1.77 -1.04
CA LYS A 153 8.08 -2.34 -1.16
C LYS A 153 9.22 -1.31 -1.23
N ARG A 154 8.90 -0.01 -1.38
CA ARG A 154 9.91 1.05 -1.35
C ARG A 154 10.47 1.26 0.07
N TYR A 155 9.74 0.82 1.09
CA TYR A 155 10.11 0.96 2.49
C TYR A 155 10.82 -0.29 3.01
N ALA A 156 11.99 -0.11 3.62
CA ALA A 156 12.85 -1.18 4.10
C ALA A 156 12.13 -2.12 5.08
N GLU A 157 11.32 -1.55 5.97
CA GLU A 157 10.58 -2.27 7.02
C GLU A 157 9.51 -3.21 6.47
N LEU A 158 9.14 -3.05 5.19
CA LEU A 158 8.08 -3.82 4.54
C LEU A 158 8.61 -4.68 3.38
N ALA A 159 9.69 -4.25 2.72
CA ALA A 159 10.13 -4.79 1.44
C ALA A 159 10.34 -6.30 1.47
N ASP A 160 11.21 -6.79 2.37
CA ASP A 160 11.61 -8.19 2.43
C ASP A 160 10.43 -9.12 2.70
N VAL A 161 9.57 -8.74 3.66
CA VAL A 161 8.40 -9.54 4.04
C VAL A 161 7.37 -9.57 2.90
N ILE A 162 7.17 -8.44 2.21
CA ILE A 162 6.29 -8.40 1.04
C ILE A 162 6.85 -9.27 -0.09
N GLU A 163 8.15 -9.17 -0.40
CA GLU A 163 8.76 -9.95 -1.47
C GLU A 163 8.68 -11.46 -1.20
N ARG A 164 9.04 -11.88 0.02
CA ARG A 164 8.90 -13.28 0.44
C ARG A 164 7.46 -13.76 0.34
N TRP A 165 6.48 -12.96 0.80
CA TRP A 165 5.08 -13.37 0.72
C TRP A 165 4.62 -13.51 -0.73
N LEU A 166 5.09 -12.63 -1.61
CA LEU A 166 4.75 -12.71 -3.02
C LEU A 166 5.33 -13.95 -3.69
N GLU A 167 6.55 -14.34 -3.34
CA GLU A 167 7.22 -15.55 -3.82
C GLU A 167 6.52 -16.82 -3.31
N GLU A 168 6.36 -16.95 -2.00
CA GLU A 168 5.74 -18.13 -1.34
C GLU A 168 4.28 -18.35 -1.78
N THR A 169 3.58 -17.29 -2.17
CA THR A 169 2.18 -17.34 -2.60
C THR A 169 1.98 -17.26 -4.11
N SER A 170 3.05 -17.15 -4.90
CA SER A 170 2.96 -17.23 -6.35
C SER A 170 2.72 -18.69 -6.74
N ARG A 171 1.53 -19.00 -7.28
CA ARG A 171 1.32 -20.28 -7.95
C ARG A 171 2.28 -20.35 -9.15
N ARG A 172 3.14 -21.36 -9.18
CA ARG A 172 3.76 -21.83 -10.43
C ARG A 172 2.73 -22.62 -11.22
#